data_AF-A0A7J7K170-F1
#
_entry.id   AF-A0A7J7K170-F1
#
_cell.length_a   1.000
_cell.length_b   1.000
_cell.length_c   1.000
_cell.angle_alpha   90.00
_cell.angle_beta   90.00
_cell.angle_gamma   90.00
#
_symmetry.space_group_name_H-M   'P 1'
#
loop_
_entity.id
_entity.type
_entity.pdbx_description
1 polymer ?
#
loop_
_entity_poly.entity_id
_entity_poly.type
_entity_poly.pdbx_seq_one_letter_code
_entity_poly.pdbx_strand_id
1 'polypeptide(L)'
;MPVKKEDAERALNLLKNYRSGIHPSDRSKIQSVDRVITIFNSELFRSLIDIQEFYEATLLDQQLSTHQKTQATLRVAEKYASMDDMQPVGNGLAAADDDFPPRPLPIRIISTLRK
;
A
#
# COMPACT_ATOMS: atom_id res chain seq x y z
N MET A 1 16.73 -7.11 -2.60
CA MET A 1 16.25 -7.44 -1.24
C MET A 1 14.94 -6.71 -1.06
N PRO A 2 13.81 -7.43 -0.94
CA PRO A 2 12.50 -6.80 -0.76
C PRO A 2 12.37 -6.20 0.64
N VAL A 3 11.53 -5.17 0.75
CA VAL A 3 11.40 -4.36 1.96
C VAL A 3 10.16 -4.82 2.70
N LYS A 4 10.36 -5.45 3.86
CA LYS A 4 9.26 -5.82 4.72
C LYS A 4 8.77 -4.63 5.52
N LYS A 5 7.49 -4.66 5.90
CA LYS A 5 6.85 -3.68 6.77
C LYS A 5 7.57 -3.56 8.11
N GLU A 6 7.96 -4.69 8.69
CA GLU A 6 8.73 -4.74 9.94
C GLU A 6 10.06 -3.97 9.83
N ASP A 7 10.74 -4.10 8.70
CA ASP A 7 12.03 -3.46 8.47
C ASP A 7 11.86 -1.96 8.20
N ALA A 8 10.79 -1.58 7.49
CA ALA A 8 10.44 -0.17 7.27
C ALA A 8 10.08 0.54 8.60
N GLU A 9 9.30 -0.10 9.48
CA GLU A 9 8.97 0.43 10.80
C GLU A 9 10.20 0.53 11.71
N ARG A 10 11.06 -0.50 11.70
CA ARG A 10 12.33 -0.46 12.44
C ARG A 10 13.23 0.67 11.94
N ALA A 11 13.37 0.84 10.64
CA ALA A 11 14.13 1.93 10.03
C ALA A 11 13.55 3.31 10.41
N LEU A 12 12.23 3.46 10.40
CA LEU A 12 11.56 4.69 10.83
C LEU A 12 11.88 5.05 12.28
N ASN A 13 11.85 4.07 13.19
CA ASN A 13 12.19 4.29 14.60
C ASN A 13 13.65 4.69 14.77
N LEU A 14 14.57 4.04 14.06
CA LEU A 14 15.98 4.42 14.05
C LEU A 14 16.20 5.85 13.54
N LEU A 15 15.47 6.26 12.49
CA LEU A 15 15.52 7.62 11.97
C LEU A 15 15.00 8.65 12.98
N LYS A 16 13.92 8.35 13.70
CA LYS A 16 13.40 9.21 14.77
C LYS A 16 14.39 9.36 15.93
N ASN A 17 15.02 8.25 16.34
CA ASN A 17 16.05 8.25 17.38
C ASN A 17 17.31 8.99 16.94
N TYR A 18 17.72 8.83 15.68
CA TYR A 18 18.82 9.61 15.13
C TYR A 18 18.47 11.11 15.12
N ARG A 19 17.26 11.46 14.69
CA ARG A 19 16.79 12.85 14.64
C ARG A 19 16.86 13.55 16.00
N SER A 20 16.55 12.87 17.10
CA SER A 20 16.62 13.45 18.45
C SER A 20 18.05 13.71 18.93
N GLY A 21 19.04 12.99 18.40
CA GLY A 21 20.46 13.17 18.72
C GLY A 21 21.17 14.25 17.88
N ILE A 22 20.54 14.83 16.86
CA ILE A 22 21.16 15.84 15.99
C ILE A 22 21.21 17.20 16.69
N HIS A 23 22.40 17.82 16.70
CA HIS A 23 22.58 19.17 17.22
C HIS A 23 21.72 20.20 16.45
N PRO A 24 21.03 21.15 17.12
CA PRO A 24 20.08 22.07 16.48
C PRO A 24 20.70 22.97 15.40
N SER A 25 22.02 23.17 15.41
CA SER A 25 22.75 23.91 14.36
C SER A 25 22.73 23.20 13.00
N ASP A 26 22.56 21.88 12.96
CA ASP A 26 22.60 21.06 11.74
C ASP A 26 21.24 21.04 11.02
N ARG A 27 20.66 22.22 10.76
CA ARG A 27 19.30 22.38 10.18
C ARG A 27 19.08 21.62 8.87
N SER A 28 20.10 21.52 8.01
CA SER A 28 19.98 20.79 6.74
C SER A 28 19.83 19.28 6.94
N LYS A 29 20.57 18.69 7.89
CA LYS A 29 20.46 17.26 8.22
C LYS A 29 19.10 16.95 8.82
N ILE A 30 18.64 17.83 9.72
CA ILE A 30 17.32 17.80 10.33
C ILE A 30 16.23 17.74 9.27
N GLN A 31 16.23 18.69 8.33
CA GLN A 31 15.23 18.75 7.27
C GLN A 31 15.26 17.51 6.37
N SER A 32 16.45 17.01 6.06
CA SER A 32 16.61 15.81 5.25
C SER A 32 16.00 14.58 5.93
N VAL A 33 16.25 14.41 7.24
CA VAL A 33 15.68 13.30 8.03
C VAL A 33 14.17 13.45 8.18
N ASP A 34 13.66 14.66 8.44
CA ASP A 34 12.22 14.91 8.59
C ASP A 34 11.45 14.60 7.28
N ARG A 35 12.05 14.89 6.12
CA ARG A 35 11.49 14.49 4.81
C ARG A 35 11.40 12.99 4.66
N VAL A 36 12.45 12.25 5.02
CA VAL A 36 12.44 10.78 4.95
C VAL A 36 11.39 10.19 5.90
N ILE A 37 11.30 10.72 7.13
CA ILE A 37 10.26 10.32 8.09
C ILE A 37 8.86 10.58 7.50
N THR A 38 8.66 11.72 6.82
CA THR A 38 7.39 12.05 6.16
C THR A 38 7.05 11.06 5.05
N ILE A 39 8.02 10.70 4.20
CA ILE A 39 7.84 9.70 3.15
C ILE A 39 7.47 8.34 3.75
N PHE A 40 8.15 7.90 4.81
CA PHE A 40 7.86 6.63 5.49
C PHE A 40 6.46 6.59 6.12
N ASN A 41 5.95 7.72 6.60
CA ASN A 41 4.60 7.82 7.16
C ASN A 41 3.52 7.96 6.08
N SER A 42 3.88 8.25 4.83
CA SER A 42 2.93 8.43 3.73
C SER A 42 2.11 7.17 3.51
N GLU A 43 0.79 7.34 3.37
CA GLU A 43 -0.11 6.26 3.01
C GLU A 43 0.29 5.60 1.69
N LEU A 44 0.78 6.37 0.72
CA LEU A 44 1.29 5.84 -0.54
C LEU A 44 2.44 4.86 -0.31
N PHE A 45 3.44 5.22 0.51
CA PHE A 45 4.59 4.35 0.77
C PHE A 45 4.18 3.08 1.52
N ARG A 46 3.27 3.20 2.49
CA ARG A 46 2.75 2.06 3.25
C ARG A 46 1.93 1.11 2.36
N SER A 47 1.11 1.65 1.46
CA SER A 47 0.35 0.88 0.48
C SER A 47 1.25 0.16 -0.53
N LEU A 48 2.37 0.79 -0.93
CA LEU A 48 3.37 0.13 -1.79
C LEU A 48 4.02 -1.07 -1.11
N ILE A 49 4.33 -0.97 0.19
CA ILE A 49 4.84 -2.10 0.97
C ILE A 49 3.78 -3.21 1.08
N ASP A 50 2.54 -2.85 1.40
CA ASP A 50 1.45 -3.84 1.53
C ASP A 50 1.23 -4.62 0.20
N ILE A 51 1.28 -3.95 -0.96
CA ILE A 51 1.19 -4.60 -2.28
C ILE A 51 2.41 -5.50 -2.53
N GLN A 52 3.61 -5.02 -2.22
CA GLN A 52 4.85 -5.77 -2.41
C GLN A 52 4.86 -7.04 -1.56
N GLU A 53 4.50 -6.96 -0.27
CA GLU A 53 4.44 -8.12 0.61
C GLU A 53 3.39 -9.13 0.14
N PHE A 54 2.22 -8.66 -0.30
CA PHE A 54 1.19 -9.53 -0.86
C PHE A 54 1.68 -10.27 -2.11
N TYR A 55 2.36 -9.55 -3.02
CA TYR A 55 2.93 -10.14 -4.23
C TYR A 55 3.91 -11.27 -3.91
N GLU A 56 4.79 -11.07 -2.92
CA GLU A 56 5.78 -12.08 -2.56
C GLU A 56 5.18 -13.26 -1.78
N ALA A 57 4.37 -12.98 -0.77
CA ALA A 57 3.81 -14.01 0.10
C ALA A 57 2.72 -14.85 -0.59
N THR A 58 2.06 -14.30 -1.62
CA THR A 58 0.95 -14.98 -2.29
C THR A 58 1.24 -15.27 -3.76
N LEU A 59 1.62 -14.28 -4.55
CA LEU A 59 1.66 -14.45 -6.00
C LEU A 59 2.95 -15.15 -6.47
N LEU A 60 4.08 -14.89 -5.82
CA LEU A 60 5.35 -15.57 -6.09
C LEU A 60 5.47 -16.96 -5.46
N ASP A 61 4.67 -17.28 -4.45
CA ASP A 61 4.74 -18.59 -3.80
C ASP A 61 4.31 -19.70 -4.78
N GLN A 62 5.24 -20.59 -5.13
CA GLN A 62 5.00 -21.70 -6.05
C GLN A 62 4.24 -22.87 -5.41
N GLN A 63 4.16 -22.92 -4.07
CA GLN A 63 3.42 -23.95 -3.34
C GLN A 63 1.91 -23.66 -3.31
N LEU A 64 1.51 -22.40 -3.51
CA LEU A 64 0.10 -22.02 -3.59
C LEU A 64 -0.50 -22.39 -4.93
N SER A 65 -1.62 -23.11 -4.89
CA SER A 65 -2.44 -23.37 -6.08
C SER A 65 -3.02 -22.06 -6.63
N THR A 66 -3.33 -22.04 -7.93
CA THR A 66 -4.01 -20.90 -8.56
C THR A 66 -5.28 -20.51 -7.81
N HIS A 67 -6.07 -21.49 -7.33
CA HIS A 67 -7.29 -21.23 -6.57
C HIS A 67 -7.03 -20.49 -5.25
N GLN A 68 -6.00 -20.92 -4.50
CA GLN A 68 -5.61 -20.26 -3.25
C GLN A 68 -5.12 -18.82 -3.50
N LYS A 69 -4.33 -18.61 -4.56
CA LYS A 69 -3.90 -17.27 -4.98
C LYS A 69 -5.09 -16.38 -5.31
N THR A 70 -6.03 -16.88 -6.11
CA THR A 70 -7.27 -16.15 -6.45
C THR A 70 -8.06 -15.78 -5.20
N GLN A 71 -8.25 -16.73 -4.27
CA GLN A 71 -9.00 -16.47 -3.04
C GLN A 71 -8.32 -15.42 -2.16
N ALA A 72 -6.99 -15.47 -2.02
CA ALA A 72 -6.22 -14.49 -1.28
C ALA A 72 -6.31 -13.09 -1.91
N THR A 73 -6.17 -12.98 -3.24
CA THR A 73 -6.33 -11.71 -3.98
C THR A 73 -7.70 -11.10 -3.75
N LEU A 74 -8.76 -11.91 -3.79
CA LEU A 74 -10.13 -11.42 -3.57
C LEU A 74 -10.34 -10.88 -2.17
N ARG A 75 -9.85 -11.58 -1.14
CA ARG A 75 -9.94 -11.10 0.26
C ARG A 75 -9.27 -9.74 0.44
N VAL A 76 -8.10 -9.56 -0.19
CA VAL A 76 -7.36 -8.30 -0.14
C VAL A 76 -8.14 -7.21 -0.88
N ALA A 77 -8.66 -7.50 -2.07
CA ALA A 77 -9.49 -6.55 -2.83
C ALA A 77 -10.75 -6.14 -2.07
N GLU A 78 -11.46 -7.08 -1.43
CA GLU A 78 -12.64 -6.80 -0.60
C GLU A 78 -12.31 -5.92 0.60
N LYS A 79 -11.17 -6.18 1.27
CA LYS A 79 -10.69 -5.36 2.38
C LYS A 79 -10.47 -3.91 1.94
N TYR A 80 -9.82 -3.68 0.81
CA TYR A 80 -9.58 -2.32 0.30
C TYR A 80 -10.85 -1.67 -0.26
N ALA A 81 -11.74 -2.44 -0.89
CA ALA A 81 -13.04 -1.95 -1.32
C ALA A 81 -13.91 -1.49 -0.13
N SER A 82 -13.77 -2.15 1.03
CA SER A 82 -14.45 -1.76 2.27
C SER A 82 -13.78 -0.56 2.96
N MET A 83 -12.52 -0.25 2.64
CA MET A 83 -11.81 0.94 3.12
C MET A 83 -12.14 2.20 2.27
N ASP A 84 -12.55 2.01 1.02
CA ASP A 84 -12.86 3.07 0.04
C ASP A 84 -14.26 3.71 0.20
N ASP A 85 -14.94 3.51 1.35
CA ASP A 85 -16.11 4.31 1.74
C ASP A 85 -15.74 5.77 2.12
N MET A 86 -14.48 6.19 1.93
CA MET A 86 -14.14 7.61 1.82
C MET A 86 -14.67 8.15 0.49
N GLN A 87 -15.68 9.01 0.59
CA GLN A 87 -16.23 9.75 -0.54
C GLN A 87 -15.15 10.34 -1.44
N PRO A 88 -15.41 10.47 -2.75
CA PRO A 88 -14.53 11.22 -3.64
C PRO A 88 -14.30 12.60 -3.01
N VAL A 89 -13.03 12.97 -2.79
CA VAL A 89 -12.67 14.35 -2.47
C VAL A 89 -13.09 15.16 -3.68
N GLY A 90 -14.31 15.68 -3.61
CA GLY A 90 -14.96 16.45 -4.65
C GLY A 90 -14.24 17.78 -4.81
N ASN A 91 -13.16 17.78 -5.59
CA ASN A 91 -12.68 18.98 -6.26
C ASN A 91 -13.07 18.90 -7.74
N GLY A 92 -14.35 19.17 -8.00
CA GLY A 92 -14.80 20.05 -9.08
C GLY A 92 -14.25 19.95 -10.49
N LEU A 93 -13.76 18.80 -10.96
CA LEU A 93 -13.38 18.59 -12.36
C LEU A 93 -13.90 17.23 -12.84
N ALA A 94 -15.23 17.10 -12.85
CA ALA A 94 -15.89 16.15 -13.72
C ALA A 94 -15.81 16.67 -15.15
N ALA A 95 -14.79 16.24 -15.90
CA ALA A 95 -14.77 16.37 -17.34
C ALA A 95 -13.90 15.26 -17.95
N ALA A 96 -14.57 14.17 -18.32
CA ALA A 96 -14.39 13.50 -19.60
C ALA A 96 -12.95 13.26 -20.13
N ASP A 97 -12.14 12.49 -19.41
CA ASP A 97 -11.03 11.77 -20.04
C ASP A 97 -11.29 10.26 -19.90
N ASP A 98 -11.67 9.64 -21.02
CA ASP A 98 -11.95 8.21 -21.25
C ASP A 98 -10.74 7.26 -21.03
N ASP A 99 -9.74 7.66 -20.23
CA ASP A 99 -8.47 6.92 -20.07
C ASP A 99 -8.23 6.39 -18.64
N PHE A 100 -9.14 6.66 -17.70
CA PHE A 100 -9.12 5.94 -16.43
C PHE A 100 -9.88 4.62 -16.59
N PRO A 101 -9.23 3.45 -16.41
CA PRO A 101 -9.95 2.19 -16.44
C PRO A 101 -11.09 2.26 -15.42
N PRO A 102 -12.31 1.86 -15.79
CA PRO A 102 -13.43 1.86 -14.86
C PRO A 102 -12.99 1.12 -13.60
N ARG A 103 -13.30 1.69 -12.42
CA ARG A 103 -13.05 1.04 -11.13
C ARG A 103 -13.38 -0.44 -11.28
N PRO A 104 -12.43 -1.36 -11.04
CA PRO A 104 -12.66 -2.77 -11.27
C PRO A 104 -13.90 -3.14 -10.48
N LEU A 105 -14.96 -3.53 -11.20
CA LEU A 105 -16.20 -3.98 -10.58
C LEU A 105 -15.82 -5.08 -9.58
N PRO A 106 -16.40 -5.09 -8.37
CA PRO A 106 -16.16 -6.18 -7.44
C PRO A 106 -16.44 -7.47 -8.19
N ILE A 107 -15.42 -8.34 -8.27
CA ILE A 107 -15.50 -9.60 -9.00
C ILE A 107 -16.61 -10.39 -8.32
N ARG A 108 -17.81 -10.34 -8.89
CA ARG A 108 -18.88 -11.26 -8.52
C ARG A 108 -18.41 -12.61 -9.03
N ILE A 109 -17.80 -13.40 -8.16
CA ILE A 109 -17.61 -14.82 -8.43
C ILE A 109 -19.02 -15.36 -8.60
N ILE A 110 -19.40 -15.56 -9.85
CA ILE A 110 -20.57 -16.33 -10.19
C ILE A 110 -20.26 -17.72 -9.62
N SER A 111 -20.95 -18.09 -8.54
CA SER A 111 -21.04 -19.46 -8.07
C SER A 111 -21.81 -20.28 -9.11
N THR A 112 -21.29 -20.38 -10.33
CA THR A 112 -21.66 -21.42 -11.27
C THR A 112 -20.94 -22.70 -10.84
N LEU A 113 -21.36 -23.21 -9.68
CA LEU A 113 -21.38 -24.64 -9.47
C LEU A 113 -22.47 -25.17 -10.40
N ARG A 114 -22.05 -25.63 -11.58
CA ARG A 114 -22.92 -26.18 -12.61
C ARG A 114 -23.04 -27.69 -12.36
N LYS A 115 -24.29 -28.15 -12.35
CA LYS A 115 -24.82 -29.53 -12.31
C LYS A 115 -25.06 -30.12 -10.93
#